data_AF-A0A850MQB4-F1
#
_entry.id   AF-A0A850MQB4-F1
#
_cell.length_a   1.000
_cell.length_b   1.000
_cell.length_c   1.000
_cell.angle_alpha   90.00
_cell.angle_beta   90.00
_cell.angle_gamma   90.00
#
_symmetry.space_group_name_H-M   'P 1'
#
loop_
_entity.id
_entity.type
_entity.pdbx_description
1 polymer ?
#
loop_
_entity_poly.entity_id
_entity_poly.type
_entity_poly.pdbx_seq_one_letter_code
_entity_poly.pdbx_strand_id
1 'polypeptide(L)'
;PLIWNVPELTKPGVSDSLVSSIDIPKTILNLLNIRRKRQPPDMQGVDVTPVLKDPNKSVRDCCLIEEDEELPLTSKGIKIRLRHLVTDKYKLTLYEDLRGFGDIYDRKNDPDELNNLWHTHKDLRYELVEQLFHENLKAQSRYPKRVSPT
;
A
#
# COMPACT_ATOMS: atom_id res chain seq x y z
N PRO A 1 14.68 2.44 1.36
CA PRO A 1 15.26 1.11 1.03
C PRO A 1 14.91 0.11 2.15
N LEU A 2 14.62 -1.15 1.80
CA LEU A 2 14.32 -2.21 2.77
C LEU A 2 15.20 -3.43 2.45
N ILE A 3 16.02 -3.85 3.41
CA ILE A 3 16.90 -5.01 3.28
C ILE A 3 16.60 -5.95 4.45
N TRP A 4 16.36 -7.22 4.16
CA TRP A 4 16.17 -8.27 5.15
C TRP A 4 17.32 -9.27 5.10
N ASN A 5 17.85 -9.60 6.28
CA ASN A 5 18.76 -10.71 6.46
C ASN A 5 18.25 -11.55 7.65
N VAL A 6 17.67 -12.70 7.36
CA VAL A 6 17.16 -13.64 8.36
C VAL A 6 18.00 -14.91 8.26
N PRO A 7 18.83 -15.23 9.28
CA PRO A 7 19.67 -16.41 9.27
C PRO A 7 18.88 -17.67 8.93
N GLU A 8 19.49 -18.55 8.13
CA GLU A 8 18.93 -19.85 7.72
C GLU A 8 17.63 -19.78 6.89
N LEU A 9 17.14 -18.57 6.58
CA LEU A 9 15.89 -18.36 5.85
C LEU A 9 16.09 -17.58 4.55
N THR A 10 16.76 -16.42 4.61
CA THR A 10 17.00 -15.60 3.43
C THR A 10 18.21 -16.10 2.65
N LYS A 11 18.12 -16.03 1.31
CA LYS A 11 19.25 -16.17 0.38
C LYS A 11 19.49 -14.82 -0.30
N PRO A 12 20.72 -14.53 -0.79
CA PRO A 12 20.96 -13.34 -1.60
C PRO A 12 19.98 -13.27 -2.79
N GLY A 13 19.33 -12.12 -2.96
CA GLY A 13 18.34 -11.92 -4.02
C GLY A 13 17.73 -10.53 -3.96
N VAL A 14 17.04 -10.17 -5.05
CA VAL A 14 16.24 -8.95 -5.18
C VAL A 14 14.83 -9.40 -5.52
N SER A 15 13.83 -8.78 -4.90
CA SER A 15 12.42 -9.04 -5.19
C SER A 15 11.74 -7.75 -5.60
N ASP A 16 10.96 -7.81 -6.67
CA ASP A 16 10.06 -6.74 -7.10
C ASP A 16 8.66 -6.87 -6.48
N SER A 17 8.44 -7.86 -5.60
CA SER A 17 7.17 -8.01 -4.90
C SER A 17 6.86 -6.73 -4.11
N LEU A 18 5.62 -6.26 -4.23
CA LEU A 18 5.14 -5.18 -3.40
C LEU A 18 5.25 -5.57 -1.93
N VAL A 19 5.75 -4.64 -1.10
CA VAL A 19 5.89 -4.70 0.37
C VAL A 19 5.58 -3.32 0.94
N SER A 20 5.05 -3.27 2.16
CA SER A 20 4.69 -2.05 2.87
C SER A 20 5.30 -2.04 4.27
N SER A 21 5.51 -0.84 4.83
CA SER A 21 6.08 -0.67 6.17
C SER A 21 5.24 -1.34 7.26
N ILE A 22 3.92 -1.42 7.08
CA ILE A 22 2.99 -2.09 8.01
C ILE A 22 3.17 -3.61 8.08
N ASP A 23 3.88 -4.22 7.12
CA ASP A 23 4.14 -5.66 7.10
C ASP A 23 5.30 -6.07 8.02
N ILE A 24 6.21 -5.13 8.30
CA ILE A 24 7.40 -5.36 9.12
C ILE A 24 7.03 -5.97 10.47
N PRO A 25 6.15 -5.37 11.30
CA PRO A 25 5.79 -5.95 12.58
C PRO A 25 5.12 -7.32 12.44
N LYS A 26 4.27 -7.51 11.43
CA LYS A 26 3.57 -8.79 11.19
C LYS A 26 4.56 -9.91 10.90
N THR A 27 5.52 -9.62 10.03
CA THR A 27 6.57 -10.54 9.60
C THR A 27 7.49 -10.90 10.76
N ILE A 28 7.96 -9.91 11.54
CA ILE A 28 8.80 -10.16 12.73
C ILE A 28 8.07 -11.09 13.72
N LEU A 29 6.80 -10.82 14.02
CA LEU A 29 6.02 -11.65 14.94
C LEU A 29 5.89 -13.10 14.47
N ASN A 30 5.73 -13.32 13.15
CA ASN A 30 5.66 -14.66 12.59
C ASN A 30 7.02 -15.37 12.59
N LEU A 31 8.11 -14.67 12.28
CA LEU A 31 9.47 -15.20 12.38
C LEU A 31 9.82 -15.62 13.82
N LEU A 32 9.32 -14.89 14.81
CA LEU A 32 9.45 -15.22 16.24
C LEU A 32 8.47 -16.31 16.73
N ASN A 33 7.69 -16.92 15.83
CA ASN A 33 6.68 -17.94 16.15
C ASN A 33 5.63 -17.45 17.18
N ILE A 34 5.33 -16.15 17.22
CA ILE A 34 4.27 -15.60 18.06
C ILE A 34 2.92 -15.98 17.45
N ARG A 35 2.20 -16.89 18.11
CA ARG A 35 0.86 -17.34 17.69
C ARG A 35 -0.07 -16.16 17.43
N ARG A 36 -0.87 -16.21 16.36
CA ARG A 36 -1.83 -15.17 15.93
C ARG A 36 -2.68 -14.60 17.08
N LYS A 37 -3.15 -15.45 18.00
CA LYS A 37 -3.95 -15.03 19.17
C LYS A 37 -3.23 -14.10 20.16
N ARG A 38 -1.90 -14.00 20.09
CA ARG A 38 -1.05 -13.13 20.92
C ARG A 38 -0.51 -11.92 20.15
N GLN A 39 -0.79 -11.83 18.86
CA GLN A 39 -0.42 -10.66 18.06
C GLN A 39 -1.47 -9.57 18.29
N PRO A 40 -1.10 -8.27 18.14
CA PRO A 40 -2.08 -7.19 18.17
C PRO A 40 -3.27 -7.48 17.24
N PRO A 41 -4.51 -7.18 17.68
CA PRO A 41 -5.67 -7.32 16.82
C PRO A 41 -5.58 -6.36 15.64
N ASP A 42 -6.33 -6.66 14.57
CA ASP A 42 -6.55 -5.75 13.43
C ASP A 42 -5.29 -5.27 12.70
N MET A 43 -4.15 -5.96 12.84
CA MET A 43 -2.97 -5.70 12.00
C MET A 43 -3.31 -5.87 10.52
N GLN A 44 -3.08 -4.82 9.75
CA GLN A 44 -3.39 -4.76 8.31
C GLN A 44 -2.26 -5.30 7.44
N GLY A 45 -1.02 -5.25 7.93
CA GLY A 45 0.13 -5.82 7.23
C GLY A 45 0.02 -7.34 7.09
N VAL A 46 0.70 -7.86 6.08
CA VAL A 46 0.79 -9.30 5.80
C VAL A 46 2.16 -9.85 6.17
N ASP A 47 2.29 -11.17 6.22
CA ASP A 47 3.58 -11.82 6.41
C ASP A 47 4.37 -11.87 5.11
N VAL A 48 5.53 -11.20 5.05
CA VAL A 48 6.40 -11.22 3.86
C VAL A 48 7.40 -12.38 3.86
N THR A 49 7.38 -13.25 4.87
CA THR A 49 8.26 -14.45 4.94
C THR A 49 8.26 -15.30 3.65
N PRO A 50 7.14 -15.49 2.92
CA PRO A 50 7.16 -16.18 1.63
C PRO A 50 8.11 -15.52 0.61
N VAL A 51 8.14 -14.19 0.53
CA VAL A 51 9.03 -13.42 -0.36
C VAL A 51 10.48 -13.54 0.09
N LEU A 52 10.72 -13.56 1.41
CA LEU A 52 12.07 -13.73 1.97
C LEU A 52 12.68 -15.11 1.63
N LYS A 53 11.84 -16.14 1.45
CA LYS A 53 12.25 -17.50 1.06
C LYS A 53 12.41 -17.67 -0.45
N ASP A 54 11.54 -17.02 -1.22
CA ASP A 54 11.50 -17.06 -2.68
C ASP A 54 11.20 -15.65 -3.21
N PRO A 55 12.20 -14.94 -3.75
CA PRO A 55 12.04 -13.57 -4.27
C PRO A 55 10.99 -13.40 -5.37
N ASN A 56 10.56 -14.49 -6.02
CA ASN A 56 9.53 -14.46 -7.05
C ASN A 56 8.10 -14.59 -6.51
N LYS A 57 7.93 -14.79 -5.20
CA LYS A 57 6.60 -14.81 -4.58
C LYS A 57 6.08 -13.39 -4.42
N SER A 58 4.77 -13.24 -4.64
CA SER A 58 4.03 -12.05 -4.24
C SER A 58 3.11 -12.37 -3.06
N VAL A 59 2.90 -11.38 -2.21
CA VAL A 59 2.00 -11.46 -1.05
C VAL A 59 0.82 -10.49 -1.11
N ARG A 60 0.80 -9.59 -2.12
CA ARG A 60 -0.34 -8.70 -2.42
C ARG A 60 -0.25 -8.15 -3.84
N ASP A 61 -1.37 -7.65 -4.33
CA ASP A 61 -1.47 -7.08 -5.68
C ASP A 61 -1.22 -5.56 -5.73
N CYS A 62 -1.41 -4.87 -4.60
CA CYS A 62 -1.24 -3.42 -4.51
C CYS A 62 -0.81 -2.95 -3.11
N CYS A 63 -0.16 -1.80 -3.02
CA CYS A 63 0.06 -1.04 -1.80
C CYS A 63 -0.79 0.25 -1.81
N LEU A 64 -1.48 0.50 -0.71
CA LEU A 64 -2.10 1.80 -0.42
C LEU A 64 -1.11 2.66 0.36
N ILE A 65 -0.93 3.91 -0.06
CA ILE A 65 -0.17 4.94 0.66
C ILE A 65 -1.09 6.11 0.91
N GLU A 66 -1.10 6.60 2.14
CA GLU A 66 -1.93 7.72 2.58
C GLU A 66 -1.01 8.86 3.04
N GLU A 67 -1.29 10.07 2.56
CA GLU A 67 -0.65 11.30 3.02
C GLU A 67 -1.76 12.27 3.44
N ASP A 68 -1.77 12.61 4.72
CA ASP A 68 -2.72 13.52 5.36
C ASP A 68 -1.89 14.55 6.15
N GLU A 69 -1.50 15.64 5.49
CA GLU A 69 -0.81 16.76 6.13
C GLU A 69 -1.82 17.74 6.76
N GLU A 70 -1.77 17.86 8.08
CA GLU A 70 -2.65 18.77 8.82
C GLU A 70 -2.22 20.23 8.74
N LEU A 71 -0.91 20.46 8.55
CA LEU A 71 -0.32 21.78 8.44
C LEU A 71 -0.31 22.25 6.98
N PRO A 72 -0.61 23.52 6.72
CA PRO A 72 -0.54 24.05 5.37
C PRO A 72 0.91 24.15 4.91
N LEU A 73 1.25 23.49 3.79
CA LEU A 73 2.62 23.54 3.23
C LEU A 73 2.96 24.87 2.57
N THR A 74 1.94 25.66 2.23
CA THR A 74 2.13 26.95 1.57
C THR A 74 1.51 28.06 2.40
N SER A 75 2.01 29.28 2.23
CA SER A 75 1.40 30.50 2.79
C SER A 75 -0.05 30.69 2.36
N LYS A 76 -0.52 29.97 1.33
CA LYS A 76 -1.90 29.95 0.85
C LYS A 76 -2.82 28.96 1.58
N GLY A 77 -2.31 28.21 2.57
CA GLY A 77 -3.16 27.34 3.39
C GLY A 77 -3.43 25.95 2.81
N ILE A 78 -2.74 25.53 1.75
CA ILE A 78 -2.99 24.24 1.10
C ILE A 78 -2.56 23.10 2.02
N LYS A 79 -3.51 22.26 2.39
CA LYS A 79 -3.29 20.99 3.11
C LYS A 79 -3.18 19.87 2.08
N ILE A 80 -2.20 18.99 2.23
CA ILE A 80 -2.09 17.83 1.35
C ILE A 80 -2.93 16.73 1.96
N ARG A 81 -3.94 16.30 1.20
CA ARG A 81 -4.63 15.04 1.47
C ARG A 81 -4.74 14.26 0.17
N LEU A 82 -4.01 13.16 0.11
CA LEU A 82 -3.95 12.35 -1.10
C LEU A 82 -3.82 10.87 -0.80
N ARG A 83 -4.16 10.05 -1.78
CA ARG A 83 -4.04 8.60 -1.73
C ARG A 83 -3.28 8.12 -2.95
N HIS A 84 -2.31 7.26 -2.74
CA HIS A 84 -1.68 6.50 -3.81
C HIS A 84 -2.12 5.04 -3.79
N LEU A 85 -2.44 4.50 -4.96
CA LEU A 85 -2.54 3.07 -5.18
C LEU A 85 -1.36 2.66 -6.06
N VAL A 86 -0.48 1.82 -5.53
CA VAL A 86 0.69 1.28 -6.25
C VAL A 86 0.42 -0.18 -6.56
N THR A 87 0.28 -0.53 -7.82
CA THR A 87 0.19 -1.92 -8.32
C THR A 87 1.52 -2.32 -8.95
N ASP A 88 1.70 -3.56 -9.42
CA ASP A 88 2.91 -3.92 -10.19
C ASP A 88 3.10 -3.05 -11.44
N LYS A 89 2.00 -2.66 -12.11
CA LYS A 89 2.04 -1.98 -13.41
C LYS A 89 1.84 -0.47 -13.33
N TYR A 90 0.99 0.00 -12.42
CA TYR A 90 0.56 1.39 -12.39
C TYR A 90 0.66 1.99 -11.00
N LYS A 91 0.93 3.30 -10.96
CA LYS A 91 0.73 4.14 -9.78
C LYS A 91 -0.41 5.12 -10.07
N LEU A 92 -1.46 5.09 -9.25
CA LEU A 92 -2.53 6.09 -9.25
C LEU A 92 -2.32 7.05 -8.07
N THR A 93 -2.55 8.34 -8.27
CA THR A 93 -2.67 9.37 -7.21
C THR A 93 -4.00 10.09 -7.33
N LEU A 94 -4.76 10.17 -6.23
CA LEU A 94 -5.94 11.04 -6.10
C LEU A 94 -5.75 12.07 -5.00
N TYR A 95 -6.30 13.25 -5.23
CA TYR A 95 -6.24 14.40 -4.33
C TYR A 95 -7.65 14.71 -3.80
N GLU A 96 -7.77 15.05 -2.51
CA GLU A 96 -9.06 15.40 -1.90
C GLU A 96 -9.69 16.65 -2.56
N ASP A 97 -8.88 17.71 -2.73
CA ASP A 97 -9.39 19.04 -3.14
C ASP A 97 -9.36 19.30 -4.65
N LEU A 98 -8.74 18.43 -5.46
CA LEU A 98 -8.61 18.61 -6.91
C LEU A 98 -9.52 17.66 -7.70
N ARG A 99 -10.83 17.97 -7.70
CA ARG A 99 -11.82 17.18 -8.43
C ARG A 99 -11.53 17.16 -9.93
N GLY A 100 -11.60 15.97 -10.54
CA GLY A 100 -11.37 15.77 -11.97
C GLY A 100 -9.90 15.66 -12.38
N PHE A 101 -8.98 15.88 -11.43
CA PHE A 101 -7.54 15.70 -11.60
C PHE A 101 -7.05 14.49 -10.83
N GLY A 102 -5.94 13.94 -11.31
CA GLY A 102 -5.27 12.76 -10.76
C GLY A 102 -4.09 12.41 -11.64
N ASP A 103 -3.27 11.50 -11.14
CA ASP A 103 -2.10 11.02 -11.87
C ASP A 103 -2.15 9.52 -12.03
N ILE A 104 -1.88 9.03 -13.24
CA ILE A 104 -1.66 7.61 -13.51
C ILE A 104 -0.35 7.47 -14.27
N TYR A 105 0.61 6.73 -13.73
CA TYR A 105 1.90 6.46 -14.36
C TYR A 105 2.12 4.96 -14.53
N ASP A 106 2.72 4.56 -15.66
CA ASP A 106 3.15 3.18 -15.94
C ASP A 106 4.52 2.92 -15.29
N ARG A 107 4.56 2.05 -14.29
CA ARG A 107 5.77 1.78 -13.50
C ARG A 107 6.82 0.95 -14.24
N LYS A 108 6.45 0.29 -15.34
CA LYS A 108 7.37 -0.55 -16.12
C LYS A 108 7.93 0.21 -17.31
N ASN A 109 7.10 1.01 -17.97
CA ASN A 109 7.46 1.69 -19.22
C ASN A 109 7.76 3.20 -19.04
N ASP A 110 7.39 3.79 -17.90
CA ASP A 110 7.59 5.21 -17.57
C ASP A 110 8.18 5.36 -16.16
N PRO A 111 9.42 4.87 -15.91
CA PRO A 111 10.02 4.82 -14.57
C PRO A 111 10.27 6.20 -13.96
N ASP A 112 10.41 7.24 -14.80
CA ASP A 112 10.59 8.62 -14.39
C ASP A 112 9.25 9.38 -14.23
N GLU A 113 8.11 8.69 -14.46
CA GLU A 113 6.76 9.21 -14.27
C GLU A 113 6.50 10.51 -15.04
N LEU A 114 6.91 10.54 -16.31
CA LEU A 114 6.84 11.74 -17.15
C LEU A 114 5.53 11.82 -17.96
N ASN A 115 4.81 10.70 -18.08
CA ASN A 115 3.67 10.56 -18.98
C ASN A 115 2.39 10.24 -18.21
N ASN A 116 1.68 11.27 -17.73
CA ASN A 116 0.43 11.09 -17.00
C ASN A 116 -0.70 10.57 -17.93
N LEU A 117 -1.22 9.38 -17.61
CA LEU A 117 -2.25 8.68 -18.36
C LEU A 117 -3.70 9.04 -17.95
N TRP A 118 -3.89 9.86 -16.91
CA TRP A 118 -5.19 10.15 -16.29
C TRP A 118 -6.28 10.61 -17.27
N HIS A 119 -5.92 11.48 -18.23
CA HIS A 119 -6.87 12.03 -19.20
C HIS A 119 -6.98 11.20 -20.49
N THR A 120 -6.01 10.32 -20.75
CA THR A 120 -5.91 9.56 -22.00
C THR A 120 -6.47 8.14 -21.87
N HIS A 121 -6.44 7.54 -20.68
CA HIS A 121 -6.84 6.15 -20.45
C HIS A 121 -8.02 6.05 -19.48
N LYS A 122 -9.23 6.35 -19.99
CA LYS A 122 -10.44 6.45 -19.15
C LYS A 122 -10.86 5.15 -18.48
N ASP A 123 -10.75 4.02 -19.18
CA ASP A 123 -11.15 2.71 -18.64
C ASP A 123 -10.18 2.24 -17.55
N LEU A 124 -8.87 2.38 -17.79
CA LEU A 124 -7.84 2.15 -16.79
C LEU A 124 -8.04 3.02 -15.55
N ARG A 125 -8.37 4.30 -15.76
CA ARG A 125 -8.68 5.21 -14.66
C ARG A 125 -9.87 4.72 -13.84
N TYR A 126 -10.93 4.25 -14.49
CA TYR A 126 -12.09 3.71 -13.79
C TYR A 126 -11.71 2.50 -12.92
N GLU A 127 -10.99 1.54 -13.49
CA GLU A 127 -10.52 0.35 -12.79
C GLU A 127 -9.66 0.69 -11.56
N LEU A 128 -8.64 1.54 -11.74
CA LEU A 128 -7.73 1.90 -10.64
C LEU A 128 -8.42 2.74 -9.56
N VAL A 129 -9.36 3.61 -9.92
CA VAL A 129 -10.14 4.40 -8.95
C VAL A 129 -11.08 3.51 -8.15
N GLU A 130 -11.75 2.55 -8.79
CA GLU A 130 -12.56 1.54 -8.11
C GLU A 130 -11.69 0.72 -7.15
N GLN A 131 -10.55 0.21 -7.60
CA GLN A 131 -9.63 -0.55 -6.77
C GLN A 131 -9.14 0.28 -5.57
N LEU A 132 -8.73 1.54 -5.79
CA LEU A 132 -8.30 2.43 -4.72
C LEU A 132 -9.41 2.66 -3.68
N PHE A 133 -10.65 2.85 -4.13
CA PHE A 133 -11.79 3.01 -3.25
C PHE A 133 -11.99 1.77 -2.36
N HIS A 134 -11.92 0.56 -2.94
CA HIS A 134 -12.02 -0.68 -2.19
C HIS A 134 -10.87 -0.87 -1.20
N GLU A 135 -9.62 -0.55 -1.58
CA GLU A 135 -8.49 -0.61 -0.64
C GLU A 135 -8.62 0.41 0.49
N ASN A 136 -9.11 1.62 0.20
CA ASN A 136 -9.38 2.61 1.24
C ASN A 136 -10.44 2.13 2.23
N LEU A 137 -11.53 1.51 1.74
CA LEU A 137 -12.55 0.91 2.60
C LEU A 137 -12.00 -0.23 3.47
N LYS A 138 -11.07 -1.03 2.96
CA LYS A 138 -10.39 -2.09 3.74
C LYS A 138 -9.45 -1.53 4.80
N ALA A 139 -8.85 -0.36 4.55
CA ALA A 139 -7.96 0.31 5.49
C ALA A 139 -8.72 0.93 6.69
N GLN A 140 -10.02 1.17 6.56
CA GLN A 140 -10.82 1.73 7.63
C GLN A 140 -11.11 0.69 8.72
N SER A 141 -10.94 1.11 9.97
CA SER A 141 -11.25 0.26 11.11
C SER A 141 -12.76 0.16 11.33
N ARG A 142 -13.27 -1.04 11.63
CA ARG A 142 -14.70 -1.26 11.94
C ARG A 142 -15.00 -1.01 13.42
N TYR A 143 -14.76 0.21 13.91
CA TYR A 143 -15.05 0.61 15.30
C TYR A 143 -16.27 1.53 15.42
N PRO A 144 -17.03 1.43 16.54
CA PRO A 144 -16.87 0.45 17.60
C PRO A 144 -17.26 -0.97 17.13
N LYS A 145 -16.54 -1.99 17.63
CA LYS A 145 -16.89 -3.39 17.34
C LYS A 145 -18.29 -3.67 17.89
N ARG A 146 -19.14 -4.33 17.11
CA ARG A 146 -20.47 -4.73 17.55
C ARG A 146 -20.33 -5.59 18.81
N VAL A 147 -20.85 -5.11 19.93
CA VAL A 147 -21.08 -5.91 21.13
C VAL A 147 -22.46 -6.51 20.99
N SER A 148 -22.56 -7.84 20.82
CA SER A 148 -23.86 -8.51 20.92
C SER A 148 -24.30 -8.45 22.40
N PRO A 149 -25.59 -8.20 22.70
CA PRO A 149 -26.11 -8.53 24.02
C PRO A 149 -25.85 -10.02 24.28
N THR A 150 -25.20 -10.31 25.42
CA THR A 150 -25.10 -11.67 25.97
C THR A 150 -26.43 -12.10 26.55
#